data_AF-A0A1A0JWQ6-F1
#
_entry.id   AF-A0A1A0JWQ6-F1
#
_cell.length_a   1.000
_cell.length_b   1.000
_cell.length_c   1.000
_cell.angle_alpha   90.00
_cell.angle_beta   90.00
_cell.angle_gamma   90.00
#
_symmetry.space_group_name_H-M   'P 1'
#
loop_
_entity.id
_entity.type
_entity.pdbx_description
1 polymer ?
#
loop_
_entity_poly.entity_id
_entity_poly.type
_entity_poly.pdbx_seq_one_letter_code
_entity_poly.pdbx_strand_id
1 'polypeptide(L)'
;MTFLALGYLRRDVSRRHQHWDESQIRWLAGRLGYNLCKTVALSNRTIDPIQQLIDAVVRLDAEAVVVPSLDHFADRVIPADLLAITDVITVTPEHTYARWAGGELPELHGI
;
A
#
# COMPACT_ATOMS: atom_id res chain seq x y z
N MET A 1 21.67 -1.32 -2.32
CA MET A 1 20.55 -1.47 -3.27
C MET A 1 19.32 -0.95 -2.54
N THR A 2 18.65 0.08 -3.06
CA THR A 2 17.42 0.61 -2.46
C THR A 2 16.22 -0.07 -3.11
N PHE A 3 15.29 -0.56 -2.30
CA PHE A 3 14.04 -1.15 -2.78
C PHE A 3 13.07 -0.04 -3.20
N LEU A 4 12.25 -0.33 -4.21
CA LEU A 4 11.27 0.63 -4.71
C LEU A 4 10.00 0.56 -3.87
N ALA A 5 9.44 1.73 -3.55
CA ALA A 5 8.12 1.85 -2.96
C ALA A 5 7.19 2.67 -3.84
N LEU A 6 5.91 2.35 -3.78
CA LEU A 6 4.84 3.09 -4.43
C LEU A 6 3.93 3.71 -3.37
N GLY A 7 3.59 4.98 -3.52
CA GLY A 7 2.58 5.62 -2.69
C GLY A 7 1.20 5.31 -3.23
N TYR A 8 0.22 5.07 -2.37
CA TYR A 8 -1.18 4.97 -2.78
C TYR A 8 -2.08 5.79 -1.86
N LEU A 9 -3.01 6.53 -2.45
CA LEU A 9 -4.07 7.19 -1.73
C LEU A 9 -5.36 7.27 -2.55
N ARG A 10 -6.46 7.43 -1.81
CA ARG A 10 -7.79 7.74 -2.34
C ARG A 10 -8.10 9.20 -2.11
N ARG A 11 -8.33 9.95 -3.19
CA ARG A 11 -8.63 11.39 -3.19
C ARG A 11 -9.90 11.73 -2.43
N ASP A 12 -10.91 10.86 -2.48
CA ASP A 12 -12.17 11.03 -1.76
C ASP A 12 -12.05 10.84 -0.24
N VAL A 13 -10.99 10.13 0.20
CA VAL A 13 -10.62 9.93 1.61
C VAL A 13 -9.72 11.08 2.08
N SER A 14 -8.62 11.34 1.36
CA SER A 14 -7.66 12.41 1.69
C SER A 14 -8.23 13.82 1.59
N ARG A 15 -9.08 14.08 0.58
CA ARG A 15 -9.70 15.39 0.31
C ARG A 15 -8.66 16.53 0.36
N ARG A 16 -8.85 17.49 1.28
CA ARG A 16 -7.96 18.66 1.46
C ARG A 16 -6.60 18.31 2.06
N HIS A 17 -6.46 17.11 2.66
CA HIS A 17 -5.22 16.65 3.27
C HIS A 17 -4.31 15.89 2.31
N GLN A 18 -4.65 15.80 1.02
CA GLN A 18 -3.87 15.03 0.04
C GLN A 18 -2.37 15.39 0.03
N HIS A 19 -2.01 16.67 0.00
CA HIS A 19 -0.61 17.08 0.03
C HIS A 19 0.11 16.68 1.33
N TRP A 20 -0.61 16.68 2.45
CA TRP A 20 -0.08 16.23 3.73
C TRP A 20 0.16 14.72 3.69
N ASP A 21 -0.83 13.95 3.25
CA ASP A 21 -0.74 12.49 3.09
C ASP A 21 0.42 12.09 2.18
N GLU A 22 0.57 12.75 1.01
CA GLU A 22 1.69 12.51 0.09
C GLU A 22 3.06 12.80 0.73
N SER A 23 3.13 13.85 1.57
CA SER A 23 4.35 14.21 2.28
C SER A 23 4.69 13.18 3.36
N GLN A 24 3.68 12.69 4.09
CA GLN A 24 3.86 11.65 5.10
C GLN A 24 4.26 10.30 4.48
N ILE A 25 3.64 9.91 3.36
CA ILE A 25 4.03 8.73 2.57
C ILE A 25 5.50 8.81 2.17
N ARG A 26 5.92 9.96 1.61
CA ARG A 26 7.32 10.18 1.20
C ARG A 26 8.29 10.11 2.36
N TRP A 27 7.94 10.74 3.48
CA TRP A 27 8.77 10.71 4.67
C TRP A 27 8.91 9.30 5.23
N LEU A 28 7.82 8.54 5.34
CA LEU A 28 7.84 7.17 5.86
C LEU A 28 8.64 6.24 4.96
N ALA A 29 8.42 6.28 3.64
CA ALA A 29 9.18 5.49 2.68
C ALA A 29 10.69 5.75 2.81
N GLY A 30 11.09 7.02 2.86
CA GLY A 30 12.49 7.40 3.03
C GLY A 30 13.07 6.95 4.38
N ARG A 31 12.30 7.08 5.47
CA ARG A 31 12.73 6.63 6.81
C ARG A 31 12.96 5.11 6.87
N LEU A 32 12.17 4.34 6.14
CA LEU A 32 12.29 2.89 6.04
C LEU A 32 13.34 2.43 5.00
N GLY A 33 14.00 3.36 4.31
CA GLY A 33 15.05 3.05 3.33
C GLY A 33 14.56 2.72 1.91
N TYR A 34 13.27 2.94 1.64
CA TYR A 34 12.73 2.78 0.29
C TYR A 34 12.94 4.03 -0.56
N ASN A 35 13.07 3.81 -1.87
CA ASN A 35 12.97 4.86 -2.87
C ASN A 35 11.52 4.98 -3.36
N LEU A 36 10.82 6.05 -2.98
CA LEU A 36 9.44 6.29 -3.40
C LEU A 36 9.39 6.74 -4.87
N CYS A 37 8.92 5.88 -5.76
CA CYS A 37 8.85 6.15 -7.20
C CYS A 37 7.82 7.22 -7.57
N LYS A 38 6.58 7.02 -7.12
CA LYS A 38 5.44 7.91 -7.38
C LYS A 38 4.33 7.60 -6.39
N THR A 39 3.38 8.54 -6.27
CA THR A 39 2.11 8.31 -5.56
C THR A 39 0.97 8.17 -6.56
N VAL A 40 0.23 7.08 -6.47
CA VAL A 40 -0.98 6.80 -7.25
C VAL A 40 -2.18 7.31 -6.43
N ALA A 41 -2.72 8.46 -6.85
CA ALA A 41 -3.89 9.07 -6.24
C ALA A 41 -5.15 8.78 -7.06
N LEU A 42 -5.95 7.81 -6.65
CA LEU A 42 -7.19 7.40 -7.33
C LEU A 42 -8.43 7.96 -6.63
N SER A 43 -9.58 7.97 -7.30
CA SER A 43 -10.84 8.45 -6.72
C SER A 43 -11.89 7.35 -6.76
N ASN A 44 -12.99 7.51 -6.02
CA ASN A 44 -14.15 6.62 -6.12
C ASN A 44 -14.80 6.53 -7.52
N ARG A 45 -14.44 7.41 -8.46
CA ARG A 45 -14.88 7.36 -9.87
C ARG A 45 -13.97 6.51 -10.76
N THR A 46 -12.82 6.11 -10.24
CA THR A 46 -11.88 5.25 -10.94
C THR A 46 -12.46 3.83 -10.97
N ILE A 47 -12.58 3.26 -12.16
CA ILE A 47 -12.98 1.86 -12.35
C ILE A 47 -11.82 0.98 -11.88
N ASP A 48 -12.11 0.01 -11.01
CA ASP A 48 -11.17 -0.96 -10.45
C ASP A 48 -9.86 -0.36 -9.91
N PRO A 49 -9.92 0.52 -8.89
CA PRO A 49 -8.76 1.24 -8.39
C PRO A 49 -7.67 0.31 -7.80
N ILE A 50 -8.07 -0.85 -7.29
CA ILE A 50 -7.14 -1.86 -6.78
C ILE A 50 -6.37 -2.54 -7.91
N GLN A 51 -7.04 -2.88 -9.02
CA GLN A 51 -6.36 -3.50 -10.16
C GLN A 51 -5.34 -2.53 -10.77
N GLN A 52 -5.68 -1.24 -10.91
CA GLN A 52 -4.72 -0.23 -11.37
C GLN A 52 -3.53 -0.05 -10.41
N LEU A 53 -3.74 -0.23 -9.10
CA LEU A 53 -2.66 -0.22 -8.12
C LEU A 53 -1.75 -1.45 -8.29
N ILE A 54 -2.33 -2.65 -8.44
CA ILE A 54 -1.61 -3.90 -8.69
C ILE A 54 -0.78 -3.78 -9.97
N ASP A 55 -1.37 -3.31 -11.08
CA ASP A 55 -0.67 -3.09 -12.34
C ASP A 55 0.52 -2.14 -12.17
N ALA A 56 0.36 -1.08 -11.37
CA ALA A 56 1.44 -0.13 -11.09
C ALA A 56 2.56 -0.75 -10.26
N VAL A 57 2.23 -1.61 -9.29
CA VAL A 57 3.19 -2.37 -8.48
C VAL A 57 3.98 -3.32 -9.36
N VAL A 58 3.32 -4.14 -10.17
CA VAL A 58 3.95 -5.10 -11.08
C VAL A 58 4.85 -4.38 -12.08
N ARG A 59 4.35 -3.30 -12.70
CA ARG A 59 5.12 -2.56 -13.72
C ARG A 59 6.39 -1.92 -13.17
N LEU A 60 6.38 -1.51 -11.91
CA LEU A 60 7.50 -0.81 -11.27
C LEU A 60 8.34 -1.72 -10.38
N ASP A 61 7.98 -3.00 -10.26
CA ASP A 61 8.61 -3.96 -9.35
C ASP A 61 8.70 -3.39 -7.91
N ALA A 62 7.58 -2.82 -7.44
CA ALA A 62 7.53 -2.15 -6.14
C ALA A 62 7.43 -3.17 -5.00
N GLU A 63 8.43 -3.18 -4.13
CA GLU A 63 8.53 -4.10 -2.98
C GLU A 63 7.58 -3.71 -1.85
N ALA A 64 7.22 -2.41 -1.77
CA ALA A 64 6.27 -1.91 -0.80
C ALA A 64 5.29 -0.90 -1.40
N VAL A 65 4.06 -0.91 -0.89
CA VAL A 65 3.05 0.12 -1.08
C VAL A 65 2.83 0.85 0.23
N VAL A 66 3.08 2.16 0.24
CA VAL A 66 2.89 3.01 1.41
C VAL A 66 1.59 3.80 1.28
N VAL A 67 0.72 3.70 2.28
CA VAL A 67 -0.62 4.30 2.31
C VAL A 67 -0.83 5.12 3.58
N PRO A 68 -1.68 6.16 3.60
CA PRO A 68 -1.89 6.95 4.82
C PRO A 68 -2.51 6.11 5.95
N SER A 69 -3.52 5.31 5.63
CA SER A 69 -4.22 4.42 6.57
C SER A 69 -5.03 3.36 5.80
N LEU A 70 -5.60 2.40 6.53
CA LEU A 70 -6.50 1.40 5.95
C LEU A 70 -7.77 2.02 5.33
N ASP A 71 -8.13 3.26 5.69
CA ASP A 71 -9.32 3.94 5.16
C ASP A 71 -9.24 4.20 3.65
N HIS A 72 -8.03 4.07 3.09
CA HIS A 72 -7.80 4.12 1.65
C HIS A 72 -8.12 2.82 0.92
N PHE A 73 -8.46 1.74 1.62
CA PHE A 73 -8.99 0.52 1.03
C PHE A 73 -10.49 0.38 1.26
N ALA A 74 -11.17 -0.39 0.42
CA ALA A 74 -12.57 -0.72 0.64
C ALA A 74 -12.72 -1.50 1.95
N ASP A 75 -13.73 -1.15 2.74
CA ASP A 75 -14.03 -1.76 4.05
C ASP A 75 -12.86 -1.80 5.05
N ARG A 76 -11.83 -0.97 4.84
CA ARG A 76 -10.57 -0.98 5.61
C ARG A 76 -9.81 -2.30 5.51
N VAL A 77 -10.02 -3.06 4.45
CA VAL A 77 -9.38 -4.37 4.22
C VAL A 77 -8.40 -4.28 3.07
N ILE A 78 -7.16 -4.71 3.30
CA ILE A 78 -6.15 -4.78 2.26
C ILE A 78 -6.47 -5.97 1.33
N PRO A 79 -6.55 -5.76 0.00
CA PRO A 79 -6.79 -6.84 -0.94
C PRO A 79 -5.70 -7.92 -0.88
N ALA A 80 -6.10 -9.19 -0.84
CA ALA A 80 -5.18 -10.33 -0.78
C ALA A 80 -4.23 -10.38 -1.98
N ASP A 81 -4.74 -10.08 -3.19
CA ASP A 81 -3.94 -10.07 -4.41
C ASP A 81 -2.82 -9.03 -4.38
N LEU A 82 -3.03 -7.90 -3.68
CA LEU A 82 -2.00 -6.90 -3.46
C LEU A 82 -0.95 -7.41 -2.47
N LEU A 83 -1.39 -7.93 -1.32
CA LEU A 83 -0.50 -8.52 -0.31
C LEU A 83 0.27 -9.73 -0.82
N ALA A 84 -0.19 -10.42 -1.85
CA ALA A 84 0.53 -11.55 -2.43
C ALA A 84 1.84 -11.14 -3.11
N ILE A 85 1.96 -9.88 -3.56
CA ILE A 85 3.09 -9.42 -4.40
C ILE A 85 3.93 -8.31 -3.76
N THR A 86 3.39 -7.56 -2.81
CA THR A 86 4.05 -6.39 -2.19
C THR A 86 3.69 -6.25 -0.73
N ASP A 87 4.58 -5.68 0.07
CA ASP A 87 4.26 -5.29 1.44
C ASP A 87 3.35 -4.07 1.42
N VAL A 88 2.37 -4.00 2.33
CA VAL A 88 1.56 -2.78 2.51
C VAL A 88 1.91 -2.13 3.82
N ILE A 89 2.26 -0.85 3.79
CA ILE A 89 2.71 -0.09 4.96
C ILE A 89 1.77 1.08 5.18
N THR A 90 1.11 1.16 6.33
CA THR A 90 0.28 2.30 6.72
C THR A 90 1.12 3.36 7.43
N VAL A 91 0.79 4.65 7.26
CA VAL A 91 1.42 5.75 8.00
C VAL A 91 0.80 5.92 9.38
N THR A 92 -0.53 5.90 9.48
CA THR A 92 -1.24 6.14 10.74
C THR A 92 -2.46 5.23 10.88
N PRO A 93 -2.47 4.31 11.87
CA PRO A 93 -1.30 3.90 12.66
C PRO A 93 -0.20 3.32 11.76
N GLU A 94 1.05 3.42 12.18
CA GLU A 94 2.16 2.81 11.44
C GLU A 94 2.10 1.29 11.59
N HIS A 95 1.97 0.57 10.48
CA HIS A 95 1.93 -0.89 10.46
C HIS A 95 2.47 -1.43 9.13
N THR A 96 3.16 -2.56 9.19
CA THR A 96 3.63 -3.28 8.00
C THR A 96 2.89 -4.60 7.88
N TYR A 97 2.11 -4.73 6.82
CA TYR A 97 1.44 -5.95 6.40
C TYR A 97 2.33 -6.61 5.36
N ALA A 98 3.15 -7.56 5.79
CA ALA A 98 4.12 -8.22 4.93
C ALA A 98 3.42 -9.13 3.92
N ARG A 99 3.95 -9.17 2.69
CA ARG A 99 3.59 -10.22 1.74
C ARG A 99 3.97 -11.56 2.32
N TRP A 100 3.16 -12.58 2.04
CA TRP A 100 3.46 -13.93 2.49
C TRP A 100 4.80 -14.40 1.90
N ALA A 101 5.87 -14.24 2.67
CA ALA A 101 7.13 -14.92 2.42
C ALA A 101 6.89 -16.40 2.74
N GLY A 102 6.53 -17.19 1.72
CA GLY A 102 6.20 -18.61 1.88
C GLY A 102 7.21 -19.36 2.77
N GLY A 103 6.80 -20.20 3.71
CA GLY A 103 5.44 -20.58 4.04
C GLY A 103 5.39 -21.49 5.27
N GLU A 104 4.29 -21.36 5.99
CA GLU A 104 3.64 -22.37 6.82
C GLU A 104 2.30 -21.71 7.14
N LEU A 105 1.20 -22.27 6.65
CA LEU A 105 -0.11 -21.92 7.20
C LEU A 105 -0.08 -22.35 8.67
N PRO A 106 -0.61 -21.60 9.66
CA PRO A 106 -1.03 -22.27 10.87
C PRO A 106 -2.03 -23.33 10.41
N GLU A 107 -1.62 -24.60 10.48
CA GLU A 107 -2.52 -25.72 10.41
C GLU A 107 -3.67 -25.38 11.36
N LEU A 108 -4.88 -25.21 10.83
CA LEU A 108 -6.06 -25.20 11.66
C LEU A 108 -6.23 -26.64 12.18
N HIS A 109 -5.40 -26.97 13.17
CA HIS A 109 -5.48 -28.21 13.93
C HIS A 109 -6.41 -27.96 15.12
N GLY A 110 -7.66 -28.39 14.97
CA GLY A 110 -8.68 -28.40 16.01
C GLY A 110 -9.28 -27.01 16.26
N ILE A 111 -10.60 -26.86 16.31
CA ILE A 111 -11.62 -27.71 16.92
C ILE A 111 -12.98 -27.45 16.28
#